data_AF-A0A554IQT7-F1
#
_entry.id   AF-A0A554IQT7-F1
#
_cell.length_a   1.000
_cell.length_b   1.000
_cell.length_c   1.000
_cell.angle_alpha   90.00
_cell.angle_beta   90.00
_cell.angle_gamma   90.00
#
_symmetry.space_group_name_H-M   'P 1'
#
loop_
_entity.id
_entity.type
_entity.pdbx_description
1 polymer ?
#
loop_
_entity_poly.entity_id
_entity_poly.type
_entity_poly.pdbx_seq_one_letter_code
_entity_poly.pdbx_strand_id
1 'polypeptide(L)'
;MPFRRLTLLLGLTLLAGCMPAAPPPAEPVPQAVPSSEAATAPAPAPIPPASQRIDFASFHPSFRFSAQIPDAWEVEFVPQITALNLYDSAASGGSAREQSQIFIRQFEADRFLTLSTVEILQRQEATVNGHPAVRYEIRKKNGVADFPHQPRWRNTQHRLTDVRLSRTSPSLFYVFASRPELPRTTFDTFLNSLRFHTDPESFHPPLARLSERAVKKPFGIRISPEDSPIQPERFRGYHTGIDYETSAEEQGKETEVAALCGGSLRLKKRVEGYGGVAVQECLLRDEPVTVIYGHLALESITAGVGEYLSLGERIGLLGEQGPDTDDERKHLHLGIHRGRNVVLAGYATPEAELGSWIDPGISLNAARE
;
A
#
# COMPACT_ATOMS: atom_id res chain seq x y z
N MET A 1 -43.35 -26.35 23.10
CA MET A 1 -44.20 -25.62 22.13
C MET A 1 -43.30 -24.87 21.15
N PRO A 2 -43.19 -25.27 19.88
CA PRO A 2 -42.46 -24.50 18.88
C PRO A 2 -43.43 -23.75 17.96
N PHE A 3 -43.31 -22.43 17.91
CA PHE A 3 -43.97 -21.60 16.91
C PHE A 3 -43.22 -21.71 15.58
N ARG A 4 -43.81 -22.42 14.61
CA ARG A 4 -43.44 -22.36 13.19
C ARG A 4 -43.94 -21.04 12.60
N ARG A 5 -43.03 -20.22 12.04
CA ARG A 5 -43.40 -19.10 11.17
C ARG A 5 -43.49 -19.60 9.74
N LEU A 6 -44.65 -19.41 9.14
CA LEU A 6 -45.00 -19.72 7.76
C LEU A 6 -44.70 -18.48 6.91
N THR A 7 -43.75 -18.59 5.97
CA THR A 7 -43.46 -17.50 5.01
C THR A 7 -44.20 -17.80 3.72
N LEU A 8 -45.12 -16.91 3.37
CA LEU A 8 -45.93 -16.93 2.15
C LEU A 8 -45.07 -16.41 0.97
N LEU A 9 -44.80 -17.25 -0.04
CA LEU A 9 -44.26 -16.81 -1.33
C LEU A 9 -45.41 -16.30 -2.20
N LEU A 10 -45.40 -15.01 -2.55
CA LEU A 10 -46.20 -14.45 -3.63
C LEU A 10 -45.41 -14.61 -4.94
N GLY A 11 -45.91 -15.44 -5.85
CA GLY A 11 -45.41 -15.54 -7.22
C GLY A 11 -45.91 -14.39 -8.07
N LEU A 12 -44.99 -13.65 -8.68
CA LEU A 12 -45.29 -12.61 -9.66
C LEU A 12 -45.05 -13.18 -11.07
N THR A 13 -46.12 -13.46 -11.79
CA THR A 13 -46.10 -13.87 -13.20
C THR A 13 -45.97 -12.64 -14.09
N LEU A 14 -44.83 -12.52 -14.80
CA LEU A 14 -44.61 -11.53 -15.85
C LEU A 14 -45.13 -12.08 -17.18
N LEU A 15 -46.19 -11.47 -17.70
CA LEU A 15 -46.70 -11.67 -19.07
C LEU A 15 -45.82 -10.88 -20.04
N ALA A 16 -45.12 -11.57 -20.93
CA ALA A 16 -44.39 -10.98 -22.05
C ALA A 16 -45.37 -10.64 -23.18
N GLY A 17 -45.58 -9.34 -23.43
CA GLY A 17 -46.30 -8.85 -24.60
C GLY A 17 -45.34 -8.61 -25.77
N CYS A 18 -45.56 -9.29 -26.90
CA CYS A 18 -44.88 -8.99 -28.16
C CYS A 18 -45.39 -7.66 -28.73
N MET A 19 -44.49 -6.68 -28.88
CA MET A 19 -44.75 -5.49 -29.70
C MET A 19 -44.03 -5.61 -31.06
N PRO A 20 -44.66 -5.18 -32.16
CA PRO A 20 -44.03 -5.16 -33.48
C PRO A 20 -42.93 -4.08 -33.55
N ALA A 21 -41.82 -4.44 -34.21
CA ALA A 21 -40.66 -3.58 -34.40
C ALA A 21 -40.99 -2.37 -35.30
N ALA A 22 -40.52 -1.18 -34.90
CA ALA A 22 -40.61 0.02 -35.72
C ALA A 22 -39.63 -0.05 -36.92
N PRO A 23 -39.97 0.52 -38.08
CA PRO A 23 -39.08 0.57 -39.23
C PRO A 23 -37.85 1.46 -38.96
N PRO A 24 -36.70 1.16 -39.58
CA PRO A 24 -35.48 1.93 -39.39
C PRO A 24 -35.62 3.35 -39.96
N PRO A 25 -35.00 4.36 -39.32
CA PRO A 25 -34.98 5.72 -39.81
C PRO A 25 -34.19 5.83 -41.12
N ALA A 26 -34.65 6.72 -42.00
CA ALA A 26 -34.03 7.00 -43.31
C ALA A 26 -32.60 7.55 -43.15
N GLU A 27 -31.71 7.13 -44.07
CA GLU A 27 -30.33 7.58 -44.12
C GLU A 27 -30.24 9.10 -44.39
N PRO A 28 -29.39 9.84 -43.64
CA PRO A 28 -29.19 11.26 -43.87
C PRO A 28 -28.38 11.50 -45.14
N VAL A 29 -28.86 12.45 -45.94
CA VAL A 29 -28.20 12.96 -47.16
C VAL A 29 -26.86 13.62 -46.80
N PRO A 30 -25.76 13.36 -47.53
CA PRO A 30 -24.46 13.96 -47.24
C PRO A 30 -24.49 15.48 -47.43
N GLN A 31 -24.17 16.24 -46.39
CA GLN A 31 -23.92 17.68 -46.49
C GLN A 31 -22.48 17.92 -46.96
N ALA A 32 -22.30 18.90 -47.85
CA ALA A 32 -21.01 19.29 -48.39
C ALA A 32 -20.08 19.82 -47.29
N VAL A 33 -18.85 19.31 -47.27
CA VAL A 33 -17.79 19.67 -46.31
C VAL A 33 -17.23 21.05 -46.67
N PRO A 34 -17.22 22.04 -45.76
CA PRO A 34 -16.54 23.30 -45.98
C PRO A 34 -15.02 23.12 -45.98
N SER A 35 -14.34 23.84 -46.87
CA SER A 35 -12.90 23.82 -47.09
C SER A 35 -12.10 24.08 -45.81
N SER A 36 -11.15 23.19 -45.55
CA SER A 36 -10.21 23.17 -44.43
C SER A 36 -9.37 24.46 -44.35
N GLU A 37 -9.62 25.26 -43.32
CA GLU A 37 -8.74 26.35 -42.88
C GLU A 37 -7.49 25.72 -42.26
N ALA A 38 -6.30 26.16 -42.68
CA ALA A 38 -5.02 25.61 -42.25
C ALA A 38 -4.84 25.76 -40.73
N ALA A 39 -5.06 24.66 -40.00
CA ALA A 39 -4.85 24.59 -38.56
C ALA A 39 -3.38 24.88 -38.24
N THR A 40 -3.14 25.96 -37.49
CA THR A 40 -1.84 26.29 -36.92
C THR A 40 -1.40 25.12 -36.04
N ALA A 41 -0.18 24.62 -36.24
CA ALA A 41 0.34 23.50 -35.47
C ALA A 41 0.21 23.81 -33.96
N PRO A 42 -0.32 22.87 -33.15
CA PRO A 42 -0.45 23.08 -31.72
C PRO A 42 0.92 23.38 -31.13
N ALA A 43 0.99 24.40 -30.28
CA ALA A 43 2.21 24.72 -29.55
C ALA A 43 2.73 23.45 -28.82
N PRO A 44 4.05 23.22 -28.79
CA PRO A 44 4.61 22.05 -28.11
C PRO A 44 4.13 22.02 -26.66
N ALA A 45 3.70 20.84 -26.21
CA ALA A 45 3.27 20.63 -24.83
C ALA A 45 4.41 21.07 -23.89
N PRO A 46 4.11 21.83 -22.82
CA PRO A 46 5.12 22.26 -21.88
C PRO A 46 5.85 21.05 -21.31
N ILE A 47 7.18 21.11 -21.28
CA ILE A 47 8.01 20.08 -20.65
C ILE A 47 7.55 19.96 -19.19
N PRO A 48 7.16 18.76 -18.72
CA PRO A 48 6.77 18.59 -17.33
C PRO A 48 7.94 18.99 -16.43
N PRO A 49 7.70 19.73 -15.34
CA PRO A 49 8.76 20.09 -14.41
C PRO A 49 9.44 18.83 -13.88
N ALA A 50 10.73 18.93 -13.60
CA ALA A 50 11.47 17.86 -12.94
C ALA A 50 10.78 17.52 -11.60
N SER A 51 10.76 16.24 -11.27
CA SER A 51 10.03 15.71 -10.12
C SER A 51 10.80 14.58 -9.45
N GLN A 52 10.59 14.48 -8.14
CA GLN A 52 11.16 13.46 -7.27
C GLN A 52 10.06 12.64 -6.61
N ARG A 53 10.31 11.34 -6.39
CA ARG A 53 9.42 10.48 -5.61
C ARG A 53 9.83 10.50 -4.14
N ILE A 54 8.89 10.84 -3.26
CA ILE A 54 9.09 10.89 -1.82
C ILE A 54 8.24 9.81 -1.16
N ASP A 55 8.85 8.97 -0.32
CA ASP A 55 8.13 8.11 0.63
C ASP A 55 7.80 8.92 1.88
N PHE A 56 6.51 9.14 2.12
CA PHE A 56 6.05 9.98 3.23
C PHE A 56 6.11 9.28 4.59
N ALA A 57 6.32 7.95 4.62
CA ALA A 57 6.53 7.23 5.88
C ALA A 57 7.85 7.62 6.56
N SER A 58 8.82 8.11 5.79
CA SER A 58 10.10 8.65 6.31
C SER A 58 9.93 9.89 7.20
N PHE A 59 8.82 10.63 7.05
CA PHE A 59 8.49 11.78 7.90
C PHE A 59 7.68 11.35 9.12
N HIS A 60 6.72 10.45 8.92
CA HIS A 60 5.95 9.86 10.00
C HIS A 60 5.27 8.56 9.53
N PRO A 61 5.32 7.47 10.31
CA PRO A 61 4.90 6.12 9.89
C PRO A 61 3.39 5.95 9.64
N SER A 62 2.60 6.97 9.94
CA SER A 62 1.17 6.99 9.58
C SER A 62 0.93 7.36 8.12
N PHE A 63 1.91 7.89 7.37
CA PHE A 63 1.75 8.26 5.96
C PHE A 63 2.34 7.19 5.05
N ARG A 64 1.63 6.07 4.93
CA ARG A 64 2.06 4.84 4.28
C ARG A 64 1.87 4.87 2.77
N PHE A 65 2.44 5.89 2.12
CA PHE A 65 2.41 6.06 0.68
C PHE A 65 3.61 6.88 0.20
N SER A 66 3.90 6.77 -1.10
CA SER A 66 4.80 7.68 -1.80
C SER A 66 4.07 8.45 -2.89
N ALA A 67 4.61 9.60 -3.30
CA ALA A 67 4.10 10.37 -4.44
C ALA A 67 5.25 11.08 -5.17
N GLN A 68 5.01 11.51 -6.41
CA GLN A 68 5.88 12.46 -7.09
C GLN A 68 5.50 13.89 -6.70
N ILE A 69 6.51 14.69 -6.35
CA ILE A 69 6.37 16.13 -6.14
C ILE A 69 7.38 16.88 -7.02
N PRO A 70 7.09 18.14 -7.42
CA PRO A 70 8.08 18.98 -8.09
C PRO A 70 9.38 19.10 -7.28
N ASP A 71 10.53 19.18 -7.94
CA ASP A 71 11.83 19.27 -7.25
C ASP A 71 11.98 20.53 -6.39
N ALA A 72 11.28 21.60 -6.77
CA ALA A 72 11.24 22.84 -5.99
C ALA A 72 10.39 22.75 -4.71
N TRP A 73 9.61 21.67 -4.53
CA TRP A 73 8.79 21.49 -3.35
C TRP A 73 9.55 20.77 -2.24
N GLU A 74 9.31 21.24 -1.02
CA GLU A 74 9.82 20.68 0.21
C GLU A 74 8.66 20.07 1.02
N VAL A 75 9.00 19.22 2.00
CA VAL A 75 8.03 18.54 2.87
C VAL A 75 8.41 18.79 4.32
N GLU A 76 7.46 19.28 5.13
CA GLU A 76 7.60 19.35 6.59
C GLU A 76 6.53 18.52 7.30
N PHE A 77 6.92 17.87 8.40
CA PHE A 77 5.98 17.23 9.31
C PHE A 77 5.47 18.23 10.33
N VAL A 78 4.15 18.29 10.52
CA VAL A 78 3.47 19.15 11.50
C VAL A 78 3.00 18.28 12.68
N PRO A 79 3.82 18.14 13.73
CA PRO A 79 3.58 17.18 14.81
C PRO A 79 2.33 17.47 15.62
N GLN A 80 1.92 18.75 15.74
CA GLN A 80 0.79 19.17 16.58
C GLN A 80 -0.55 18.56 16.13
N ILE A 81 -0.66 18.19 14.86
CA ILE A 81 -1.89 17.63 14.27
C ILE A 81 -1.62 16.43 13.36
N THR A 82 -0.42 15.82 13.48
CA THR A 82 0.06 14.70 12.67
C THR A 82 -0.28 14.90 11.20
N ALA A 83 0.31 15.92 10.59
CA ALA A 83 0.06 16.32 9.21
C ALA A 83 1.36 16.49 8.43
N LEU A 84 1.25 16.49 7.10
CA LEU A 84 2.35 16.84 6.20
C LEU A 84 1.99 18.11 5.45
N ASN A 85 2.96 19.01 5.33
CA ASN A 85 2.85 20.19 4.51
C ASN A 85 3.86 20.10 3.37
N LEU A 86 3.35 20.04 2.13
CA LEU A 86 4.13 20.11 0.90
C LEU A 86 4.08 21.56 0.44
N TYR A 87 5.22 22.24 0.41
CA TYR A 87 5.31 23.67 0.15
C TYR A 87 6.38 24.01 -0.89
N ASP A 88 6.20 25.15 -1.54
CA ASP A 88 7.18 25.71 -2.48
C ASP A 88 7.82 26.91 -1.80
N SER A 89 9.12 26.83 -1.48
CA SER A 89 9.82 27.91 -0.77
C SER A 89 9.95 29.21 -1.57
N ALA A 90 9.69 29.17 -2.89
CA ALA A 90 9.58 30.36 -3.74
C ALA A 90 8.16 30.96 -3.77
N ALA A 91 7.14 30.25 -3.26
CA ALA A 91 5.79 30.78 -3.17
C ALA A 91 5.69 31.94 -2.17
N SER A 92 4.66 32.77 -2.34
CA SER A 92 4.39 33.87 -1.41
C SER A 92 3.96 33.34 -0.04
N GLY A 93 4.56 33.88 1.03
CA GLY A 93 4.23 33.53 2.41
C GLY A 93 5.41 33.81 3.35
N GLY A 94 5.13 34.16 4.60
CA GLY A 94 6.18 34.41 5.61
C GLY A 94 6.66 33.15 6.35
N SER A 95 6.15 31.97 5.98
CA SER A 95 6.53 30.67 6.58
C SER A 95 6.17 29.53 5.63
N ALA A 96 6.77 28.35 5.83
CA ALA A 96 6.46 27.12 5.07
C ALA A 96 4.96 26.80 5.02
N ARG A 97 4.23 27.05 6.11
CA ARG A 97 2.77 26.86 6.17
C ARG A 97 2.00 27.82 5.26
N GLU A 98 2.45 29.06 5.13
CA GLU A 98 1.81 30.03 4.21
C GLU A 98 2.20 29.77 2.75
N GLN A 99 3.35 29.11 2.53
CA GLN A 99 3.84 28.66 1.23
C GLN A 99 3.28 27.30 0.79
N SER A 100 2.42 26.69 1.62
CA SER A 100 1.82 25.39 1.39
C SER A 100 1.08 25.29 0.06
N GLN A 101 1.34 24.21 -0.67
CA GLN A 101 0.68 23.85 -1.92
C GLN A 101 -0.32 22.72 -1.71
N ILE A 102 0.11 21.68 -0.99
CA ILE A 102 -0.73 20.54 -0.58
C ILE A 102 -0.55 20.31 0.92
N PHE A 103 -1.67 20.13 1.63
CA PHE A 103 -1.67 19.84 3.06
C PHE A 103 -2.40 18.52 3.32
N ILE A 104 -1.69 17.57 3.94
CA ILE A 104 -2.14 16.19 4.08
C ILE A 104 -2.41 15.87 5.55
N ARG A 105 -3.60 15.35 5.84
CA ARG A 105 -3.95 14.80 7.16
C ARG A 105 -4.37 13.35 7.04
N GLN A 106 -4.46 12.67 8.18
CA GLN A 106 -5.03 11.33 8.24
C GLN A 106 -6.03 11.19 9.38
N PHE A 107 -6.95 10.23 9.25
CA PHE A 107 -7.85 9.81 10.31
C PHE A 107 -8.24 8.35 10.14
N GLU A 108 -8.63 7.68 11.23
CA GLU A 108 -9.21 6.34 11.19
C GLU A 108 -10.74 6.42 11.27
N ALA A 109 -11.43 5.66 10.41
CA ALA A 109 -12.89 5.56 10.41
C ALA A 109 -13.37 4.29 9.69
N ASP A 110 -14.66 3.97 9.80
CA ASP A 110 -15.27 2.88 9.01
C ASP A 110 -15.74 3.35 7.61
N ARG A 111 -15.93 4.66 7.45
CA ARG A 111 -16.46 5.31 6.25
C ARG A 111 -15.94 6.73 6.11
N PHE A 112 -16.10 7.33 4.93
CA PHE A 112 -15.80 8.74 4.70
C PHE A 112 -16.58 9.63 5.68
N LEU A 113 -15.87 10.57 6.30
CA LEU A 113 -16.41 11.52 7.27
C LEU A 113 -16.51 12.90 6.63
N THR A 114 -17.53 13.65 7.05
CA THR A 114 -17.65 15.08 6.73
C THR A 114 -17.61 15.88 8.01
N LEU A 115 -16.79 16.93 8.05
CA LEU A 115 -16.69 17.79 9.22
C LEU A 115 -17.92 18.69 9.33
N SER A 116 -18.55 18.76 10.50
CA SER A 116 -19.68 19.65 10.75
C SER A 116 -19.31 21.14 10.68
N THR A 117 -18.02 21.45 10.72
CA THR A 117 -17.43 22.79 10.69
C THR A 117 -17.27 23.39 9.29
N VAL A 118 -17.59 22.63 8.24
CA VAL A 118 -17.44 23.08 6.84
C VAL A 118 -18.77 23.00 6.10
N GLU A 119 -18.93 23.89 5.13
CA GLU A 119 -19.96 23.82 4.10
C GLU A 119 -19.41 23.03 2.91
N ILE A 120 -20.17 22.05 2.43
CA ILE A 120 -19.81 21.24 1.27
C ILE A 120 -20.47 21.88 0.04
N LEU A 121 -19.64 22.48 -0.81
CA LEU A 121 -20.09 23.14 -2.04
C LEU A 121 -20.22 22.12 -3.18
N GLN A 122 -19.28 21.17 -3.25
CA GLN A 122 -19.31 20.05 -4.18
C GLN A 122 -18.82 18.78 -3.49
N ARG A 123 -19.41 17.63 -3.85
CA ARG A 123 -18.98 16.29 -3.43
C ARG A 123 -19.11 15.32 -4.60
N GLN A 124 -18.07 14.55 -4.88
CA GLN A 124 -18.04 13.59 -5.97
C GLN A 124 -17.32 12.31 -5.51
N GLU A 125 -17.97 11.15 -5.66
CA GLU A 125 -17.32 9.85 -5.51
C GLU A 125 -16.26 9.67 -6.61
N ALA A 126 -15.12 9.10 -6.26
CA ALA A 126 -13.99 8.93 -7.15
C ALA A 126 -13.19 7.67 -6.81
N THR A 127 -12.19 7.39 -7.63
CA THR A 127 -11.15 6.40 -7.36
C THR A 127 -9.80 7.06 -7.60
N VAL A 128 -8.83 6.79 -6.74
CA VAL A 128 -7.44 7.21 -6.91
C VAL A 128 -6.57 5.96 -6.85
N ASN A 129 -5.99 5.56 -7.99
CA ASN A 129 -5.10 4.41 -8.10
C ASN A 129 -5.69 3.11 -7.49
N GLY A 130 -6.97 2.83 -7.79
CA GLY A 130 -7.68 1.65 -7.28
C GLY A 130 -8.32 1.82 -5.90
N HIS A 131 -8.00 2.89 -5.17
CA HIS A 131 -8.54 3.17 -3.85
C HIS A 131 -9.84 4.00 -3.91
N PRO A 132 -10.89 3.64 -3.15
CA PRO A 132 -12.07 4.48 -3.01
C PRO A 132 -11.69 5.87 -2.52
N ALA A 133 -12.27 6.89 -3.15
CA ALA A 133 -11.99 8.27 -2.81
C ALA A 133 -13.24 9.15 -2.91
N VAL A 134 -13.22 10.30 -2.24
CA VAL A 134 -14.24 11.34 -2.39
C VAL A 134 -13.56 12.68 -2.59
N ARG A 135 -13.93 13.37 -3.67
CA ARG A 135 -13.48 14.72 -3.99
C ARG A 135 -14.49 15.72 -3.43
N TYR A 136 -13.97 16.78 -2.82
CA TYR A 136 -14.78 17.85 -2.27
C TYR A 136 -14.28 19.22 -2.70
N GLU A 137 -15.23 20.14 -2.83
CA GLU A 137 -14.97 21.56 -2.68
C GLU A 137 -15.71 22.04 -1.43
N ILE A 138 -14.97 22.62 -0.50
CA ILE A 138 -15.51 23.00 0.81
C ILE A 138 -15.12 24.41 1.17
N ARG A 139 -15.86 25.00 2.11
CA ARG A 139 -15.53 26.26 2.76
C ARG A 139 -15.76 26.13 4.26
N LYS A 140 -14.87 26.68 5.09
CA LYS A 140 -15.12 26.75 6.54
C LYS A 140 -16.38 27.60 6.81
N LYS A 141 -17.25 27.15 7.72
CA LYS A 141 -18.44 27.90 8.11
C LYS A 141 -18.07 29.19 8.85
N ASN A 142 -18.87 30.24 8.65
CA ASN A 142 -18.74 31.49 9.38
C ASN A 142 -18.95 31.25 10.90
N GLY A 143 -18.17 31.95 11.73
CA GLY A 143 -18.23 31.83 13.19
C GLY A 143 -17.52 30.59 13.76
N VAL A 144 -17.02 29.68 12.92
CA VAL A 144 -16.15 28.58 13.38
C VAL A 144 -14.71 29.08 13.51
N ALA A 145 -14.05 28.71 14.60
CA ALA A 145 -12.64 29.01 14.83
C ALA A 145 -11.76 28.52 13.67
N ASP A 146 -10.67 29.23 13.40
CA ASP A 146 -9.70 28.79 12.40
C ASP A 146 -9.09 27.44 12.77
N PHE A 147 -8.79 26.65 11.76
CA PHE A 147 -8.08 25.39 11.94
C PHE A 147 -6.64 25.67 12.40
N PRO A 148 -6.27 25.35 13.64
CA PRO A 148 -4.94 25.66 14.14
C PRO A 148 -3.88 24.78 13.46
N HIS A 149 -2.65 25.28 13.37
CA HIS A 149 -1.50 24.59 12.78
C HIS A 149 -1.64 24.19 11.31
N GLN A 150 -2.59 24.78 10.59
CA GLN A 150 -2.81 24.56 9.16
C GLN A 150 -2.54 25.85 8.37
N PRO A 151 -2.25 25.76 7.06
CA PRO A 151 -2.17 26.92 6.18
C PRO A 151 -3.44 27.77 6.26
N ARG A 152 -3.32 29.10 6.26
CA ARG A 152 -4.49 29.99 6.38
C ARG A 152 -5.56 29.74 5.31
N TRP A 153 -5.15 29.36 4.10
CA TRP A 153 -6.08 29.03 3.01
C TRP A 153 -6.99 27.83 3.31
N ARG A 154 -6.68 26.98 4.30
CA ARG A 154 -7.61 25.92 4.77
C ARG A 154 -8.87 26.49 5.43
N ASN A 155 -8.87 27.77 5.82
CA ASN A 155 -10.02 28.47 6.38
C ASN A 155 -10.88 29.16 5.30
N THR A 156 -10.46 29.13 4.03
CA THR A 156 -11.20 29.68 2.89
C THR A 156 -11.80 28.56 2.05
N GLN A 157 -12.38 28.88 0.90
CA GLN A 157 -12.85 27.87 -0.05
C GLN A 157 -11.66 27.17 -0.70
N HIS A 158 -11.62 25.84 -0.64
CA HIS A 158 -10.54 25.05 -1.20
C HIS A 158 -11.05 23.66 -1.61
N ARG A 159 -10.20 22.92 -2.34
CA ARG A 159 -10.48 21.57 -2.80
C ARG A 159 -9.72 20.55 -1.96
N LEU A 160 -10.31 19.39 -1.75
CA LEU A 160 -9.62 18.25 -1.16
C LEU A 160 -10.11 16.92 -1.73
N THR A 161 -9.29 15.90 -1.57
CA THR A 161 -9.63 14.51 -1.89
C THR A 161 -9.36 13.66 -0.66
N ASP A 162 -10.38 12.95 -0.17
CA ASP A 162 -10.20 11.90 0.82
C ASP A 162 -9.94 10.59 0.08
N VAL A 163 -8.90 9.85 0.45
CA VAL A 163 -8.60 8.52 -0.10
C VAL A 163 -8.54 7.50 1.02
N ARG A 164 -9.27 6.39 0.87
CA ARG A 164 -9.29 5.28 1.82
C ARG A 164 -8.12 4.34 1.52
N LEU A 165 -7.26 4.06 2.50
CA LEU A 165 -6.08 3.20 2.33
C LEU A 165 -6.41 1.72 2.13
N SER A 166 -7.44 1.20 2.81
CA SER A 166 -7.76 -0.23 2.77
C SER A 166 -9.27 -0.48 2.80
N ARG A 167 -9.71 -1.59 2.22
CA ARG A 167 -11.13 -2.01 2.29
C ARG A 167 -11.57 -2.51 3.66
N THR A 168 -10.62 -2.84 4.54
CA THR A 168 -10.89 -3.27 5.92
C THR A 168 -11.43 -2.11 6.76
N SER A 169 -12.18 -2.42 7.82
CA SER A 169 -12.75 -1.43 8.75
C SER A 169 -12.32 -1.75 10.19
N PRO A 170 -11.88 -0.75 10.98
CA PRO A 170 -11.62 0.64 10.56
C PRO A 170 -10.48 0.70 9.53
N SER A 171 -10.54 1.71 8.65
CA SER A 171 -9.48 2.03 7.69
C SER A 171 -8.83 3.36 8.03
N LEU A 172 -7.62 3.54 7.51
CA LEU A 172 -6.96 4.84 7.48
C LEU A 172 -7.42 5.62 6.25
N PHE A 173 -7.77 6.89 6.43
CA PHE A 173 -8.11 7.81 5.36
C PHE A 173 -7.07 8.91 5.30
N TYR A 174 -6.64 9.28 4.10
CA TYR A 174 -5.79 10.43 3.86
C TYR A 174 -6.60 11.56 3.25
N VAL A 175 -6.45 12.76 3.81
CA VAL A 175 -7.10 13.99 3.36
C VAL A 175 -6.07 14.85 2.66
N PHE A 176 -6.10 14.88 1.33
CA PHE A 176 -5.22 15.71 0.52
C PHE A 176 -5.92 17.02 0.17
N ALA A 177 -5.57 18.14 0.81
CA ALA A 177 -6.13 19.45 0.46
C ALA A 177 -5.15 20.26 -0.38
N SER A 178 -5.66 20.98 -1.38
CA SER A 178 -4.85 21.85 -2.25
C SER A 178 -5.11 23.32 -1.99
N ARG A 179 -4.05 24.13 -2.10
CA ARG A 179 -4.15 25.59 -2.14
C ARG A 179 -5.11 26.03 -3.27
N PRO A 180 -5.98 27.03 -3.06
CA PRO A 180 -6.99 27.42 -4.05
C PRO A 180 -6.39 27.82 -5.41
N GLU A 181 -5.23 28.48 -5.41
CA GLU A 181 -4.56 28.93 -6.63
C GLU A 181 -3.74 27.83 -7.33
N LEU A 182 -3.55 26.66 -6.70
CA LEU A 182 -2.80 25.56 -7.30
C LEU A 182 -3.55 25.05 -8.55
N PRO A 183 -2.89 24.97 -9.73
CA PRO A 183 -3.53 24.44 -10.92
C PRO A 183 -4.10 23.04 -10.68
N ARG A 184 -5.32 22.81 -11.16
CA ARG A 184 -6.00 21.52 -10.97
C ARG A 184 -5.19 20.36 -11.53
N THR A 185 -4.58 20.56 -12.69
CA THR A 185 -3.70 19.59 -13.34
C THR A 185 -2.52 19.19 -12.45
N THR A 186 -1.88 20.14 -11.76
CA THR A 186 -0.79 19.86 -10.83
C THR A 186 -1.26 18.99 -9.65
N PHE A 187 -2.42 19.31 -9.07
CA PHE A 187 -2.99 18.53 -7.97
C PHE A 187 -3.40 17.12 -8.42
N ASP A 188 -4.05 17.00 -9.59
CA ASP A 188 -4.44 15.72 -10.15
C ASP A 188 -3.21 14.87 -10.52
N THR A 189 -2.13 15.47 -11.04
CA THR A 189 -0.85 14.79 -11.29
C THR A 189 -0.25 14.23 -9.98
N PHE A 190 -0.25 15.03 -8.91
CA PHE A 190 0.19 14.55 -7.59
C PHE A 190 -0.65 13.33 -7.14
N LEU A 191 -1.98 13.43 -7.18
CA LEU A 191 -2.88 12.34 -6.76
C LEU A 191 -2.68 11.07 -7.61
N ASN A 192 -2.53 11.22 -8.92
CA ASN A 192 -2.30 10.09 -9.83
C ASN A 192 -0.93 9.42 -9.62
N SER A 193 0.03 10.13 -9.01
CA SER A 193 1.36 9.59 -8.73
C SER A 193 1.46 8.79 -7.41
N LEU A 194 0.39 8.79 -6.61
CA LEU A 194 0.33 8.11 -5.31
C LEU A 194 0.57 6.61 -5.47
N ARG A 195 1.40 6.05 -4.59
CA ARG A 195 1.57 4.59 -4.46
C ARG A 195 1.46 4.24 -2.99
N PHE A 196 0.45 3.45 -2.62
CA PHE A 196 0.21 3.08 -1.24
C PHE A 196 1.03 1.84 -0.88
N HIS A 197 1.48 1.74 0.37
CA HIS A 197 2.28 0.59 0.83
C HIS A 197 1.49 -0.73 0.88
N THR A 198 0.17 -0.67 0.65
CA THR A 198 -0.75 -1.80 0.57
C THR A 198 -0.92 -2.33 -0.85
N ASP A 199 -0.44 -1.57 -1.85
CA ASP A 199 -0.57 -1.91 -3.26
C ASP A 199 0.45 -2.97 -3.65
N PRO A 200 0.08 -4.00 -4.44
CA PRO A 200 1.02 -5.02 -4.92
C PRO A 200 2.24 -4.47 -5.64
N GLU A 201 2.06 -3.41 -6.43
CA GLU A 201 3.15 -2.73 -7.15
C GLU A 201 4.16 -2.04 -6.21
N SER A 202 3.76 -1.83 -4.96
CA SER A 202 4.61 -1.30 -3.89
C SER A 202 5.28 -2.42 -3.10
N PHE A 203 5.36 -3.67 -3.55
CA PHE A 203 6.10 -4.70 -2.81
C PHE A 203 7.55 -4.78 -3.27
N HIS A 204 8.46 -4.97 -2.31
CA HIS A 204 9.89 -4.99 -2.56
C HIS A 204 10.43 -6.41 -2.32
N PRO A 205 11.18 -7.00 -3.26
CA PRO A 205 11.82 -8.29 -3.02
C PRO A 205 12.75 -8.21 -1.79
N PRO A 206 12.64 -9.13 -0.82
CA PRO A 206 13.44 -9.07 0.40
C PRO A 206 14.93 -9.37 0.15
N LEU A 207 15.29 -9.92 -1.01
CA LEU A 207 16.69 -10.10 -1.43
C LEU A 207 16.88 -9.54 -2.86
N ALA A 208 18.08 -9.03 -3.13
CA ALA A 208 18.49 -8.71 -4.50
C ALA A 208 18.45 -9.96 -5.39
N ARG A 209 18.08 -9.77 -6.66
CA ARG A 209 17.99 -10.83 -7.69
C ARG A 209 17.17 -12.05 -7.24
N LEU A 210 16.11 -11.84 -6.45
CA LEU A 210 15.33 -12.92 -5.82
C LEU A 210 14.90 -14.03 -6.80
N SER A 211 14.55 -13.68 -8.04
CA SER A 211 14.12 -14.62 -9.08
C SER A 211 15.24 -15.51 -9.64
N GLU A 212 16.50 -15.17 -9.42
CA GLU A 212 17.65 -15.97 -9.82
C GLU A 212 18.09 -16.94 -8.72
N ARG A 213 17.53 -16.80 -7.52
CA ARG A 213 17.94 -17.61 -6.36
C ARG A 213 17.35 -19.00 -6.47
N ALA A 214 18.18 -20.00 -6.15
CA ALA A 214 17.70 -21.35 -5.96
C ALA A 214 16.71 -21.39 -4.79
N VAL A 215 15.72 -22.28 -4.89
CA VAL A 215 14.75 -22.58 -3.84
C VAL A 215 14.86 -24.06 -3.54
N LYS A 216 15.31 -24.41 -2.34
CA LYS A 216 15.48 -25.81 -1.95
C LYS A 216 14.30 -26.35 -1.16
N LYS A 217 13.68 -25.53 -0.32
CA LYS A 217 12.41 -25.85 0.36
C LYS A 217 11.34 -24.85 -0.08
N PRO A 218 10.58 -25.16 -1.16
CA PRO A 218 9.47 -24.29 -1.56
C PRO A 218 8.32 -24.36 -0.56
N PHE A 219 7.38 -23.41 -0.65
CA PHE A 219 6.16 -23.43 0.15
C PHE A 219 5.36 -24.73 -0.08
N GLY A 220 4.84 -25.30 1.01
CA GLY A 220 3.97 -26.47 0.99
C GLY A 220 4.67 -27.81 0.71
N ILE A 221 6.00 -27.85 0.54
CA ILE A 221 6.70 -29.14 0.45
C ILE A 221 6.55 -29.91 1.76
N ARG A 222 6.22 -31.20 1.68
CA ARG A 222 6.20 -32.08 2.84
C ARG A 222 7.64 -32.48 3.19
N ILE A 223 8.03 -32.21 4.42
CA ILE A 223 9.37 -32.46 4.96
C ILE A 223 9.30 -33.54 6.05
N SER A 224 10.31 -34.40 6.03
CA SER A 224 10.65 -35.35 7.08
C SER A 224 12.19 -35.43 7.18
N PRO A 225 12.76 -35.88 8.31
CA PRO A 225 14.18 -36.23 8.42
C PRO A 225 14.67 -37.13 7.28
N GLU A 226 13.81 -38.01 6.77
CA GLU A 226 14.19 -38.99 5.74
C GLU A 226 14.09 -38.41 4.31
N ASP A 227 13.12 -37.53 4.06
CA ASP A 227 12.73 -37.11 2.70
C ASP A 227 13.08 -35.65 2.38
N SER A 228 13.65 -34.91 3.35
CA SER A 228 14.03 -33.52 3.14
C SER A 228 15.09 -33.38 2.04
N PRO A 229 14.97 -32.39 1.12
CA PRO A 229 15.99 -32.10 0.12
C PRO A 229 17.28 -31.55 0.73
N ILE A 230 17.25 -31.15 2.02
CA ILE A 230 18.40 -30.69 2.79
C ILE A 230 18.56 -31.57 4.02
N GLN A 231 19.78 -32.06 4.23
CA GLN A 231 20.13 -32.96 5.33
C GLN A 231 21.28 -32.39 6.17
N PRO A 232 21.33 -32.65 7.49
CA PRO A 232 20.29 -33.35 8.26
C PRO A 232 19.03 -32.49 8.43
N GLU A 233 17.87 -33.14 8.46
CA GLU A 233 16.59 -32.51 8.82
C GLU A 233 16.05 -33.10 10.11
N ARG A 234 15.48 -32.27 10.99
CA ARG A 234 14.92 -32.69 12.28
C ARG A 234 13.42 -32.39 12.41
N PHE A 235 12.87 -31.56 11.53
CA PHE A 235 11.46 -31.18 11.54
C PHE A 235 10.61 -32.07 10.63
N ARG A 236 9.31 -32.09 10.90
CA ARG A 236 8.30 -32.83 10.13
C ARG A 236 7.10 -31.93 9.87
N GLY A 237 6.52 -32.02 8.67
CA GLY A 237 5.30 -31.30 8.30
C GLY A 237 5.41 -30.63 6.94
N TYR A 238 4.46 -29.75 6.62
CA TYR A 238 4.45 -29.00 5.37
C TYR A 238 5.08 -27.63 5.58
N HIS A 239 6.12 -27.31 4.80
CA HIS A 239 6.87 -26.07 4.96
C HIS A 239 5.97 -24.83 4.75
N THR A 240 5.94 -23.92 5.73
CA THR A 240 5.02 -22.76 5.72
C THR A 240 5.62 -21.51 5.08
N GLY A 241 6.87 -21.59 4.63
CA GLY A 241 7.59 -20.51 3.96
C GLY A 241 8.33 -20.99 2.72
N ILE A 242 9.27 -20.17 2.26
CA ILE A 242 10.17 -20.47 1.15
C ILE A 242 11.60 -20.17 1.55
N ASP A 243 12.50 -21.10 1.25
CA ASP A 243 13.93 -20.94 1.54
C ASP A 243 14.65 -20.46 0.28
N TYR A 244 15.06 -19.19 0.27
CA TYR A 244 15.85 -18.59 -0.80
C TYR A 244 17.34 -18.70 -0.50
N GLU A 245 18.05 -19.39 -1.39
CA GLU A 245 19.48 -19.60 -1.27
C GLU A 245 20.30 -18.35 -1.56
N THR A 246 21.40 -18.20 -0.83
CA THR A 246 22.50 -17.34 -1.26
C THR A 246 23.25 -17.95 -2.44
N SER A 247 23.75 -17.12 -3.35
CA SER A 247 24.64 -17.57 -4.42
C SER A 247 26.00 -18.01 -3.86
N ALA A 248 26.80 -18.70 -4.68
CA ALA A 248 28.17 -19.07 -4.29
C ALA A 248 29.04 -17.84 -3.98
N GLU A 249 28.78 -16.71 -4.63
CA GLU A 249 29.52 -15.45 -4.43
C GLU A 249 29.13 -14.69 -3.16
N GLU A 250 27.97 -15.00 -2.58
CA GLU A 250 27.42 -14.40 -1.36
C GLU A 250 27.81 -15.19 -0.10
N GLN A 251 28.38 -16.38 -0.26
CA GLN A 251 28.95 -17.15 0.85
C GLN A 251 30.08 -16.34 1.51
N GLY A 252 29.99 -16.13 2.82
CA GLY A 252 30.96 -15.34 3.59
C GLY A 252 30.95 -13.82 3.32
N LYS A 253 29.94 -13.29 2.61
CA LYS A 253 29.75 -11.83 2.42
C LYS A 253 28.44 -11.37 3.01
N GLU A 254 28.37 -10.16 3.56
CA GLU A 254 27.11 -9.60 4.03
C GLU A 254 26.03 -9.64 2.92
N THR A 255 24.84 -10.13 3.29
CA THR A 255 23.68 -10.20 2.38
C THR A 255 22.52 -9.52 3.05
N GLU A 256 22.10 -8.39 2.52
CA GLU A 256 21.02 -7.58 3.10
C GLU A 256 19.65 -8.20 2.84
N VAL A 257 18.80 -8.14 3.86
CA VAL A 257 17.39 -8.49 3.80
C VAL A 257 16.56 -7.23 3.96
N ALA A 258 15.70 -6.95 2.99
CA ALA A 258 14.81 -5.80 2.96
C ALA A 258 13.38 -6.18 3.36
N ALA A 259 12.62 -5.20 3.85
CA ALA A 259 11.21 -5.35 4.17
C ALA A 259 10.37 -5.54 2.91
N LEU A 260 9.60 -6.63 2.87
CA LEU A 260 8.70 -6.98 1.77
C LEU A 260 7.61 -5.92 1.55
N CYS A 261 7.09 -5.37 2.64
CA CYS A 261 5.98 -4.45 2.70
C CYS A 261 6.26 -3.40 3.81
N GLY A 262 5.57 -2.27 3.76
CA GLY A 262 5.66 -1.26 4.82
C GLY A 262 4.82 -1.66 6.05
N GLY A 263 5.43 -1.74 7.23
CA GLY A 263 4.76 -2.31 8.41
C GLY A 263 5.60 -2.30 9.68
N SER A 264 4.95 -2.51 10.83
CA SER A 264 5.63 -2.49 12.13
C SER A 264 6.35 -3.79 12.43
N LEU A 265 7.57 -3.71 12.95
CA LEU A 265 8.28 -4.87 13.49
C LEU A 265 7.58 -5.34 14.77
N ARG A 266 7.11 -6.59 14.80
CA ARG A 266 6.36 -7.17 15.91
C ARG A 266 7.22 -8.03 16.84
N LEU A 267 8.27 -8.64 16.30
CA LEU A 267 9.12 -9.56 17.03
C LEU A 267 10.51 -9.58 16.41
N LYS A 268 11.52 -9.63 17.26
CA LYS A 268 12.92 -9.87 16.92
C LYS A 268 13.55 -10.68 18.05
N LYS A 269 13.90 -11.95 17.82
CA LYS A 269 14.56 -12.81 18.83
C LYS A 269 15.22 -14.02 18.17
N ARG A 270 15.87 -14.86 18.98
CA ARG A 270 16.31 -16.20 18.56
C ARG A 270 15.19 -17.23 18.76
N VAL A 271 14.99 -18.13 17.80
CA VAL A 271 13.98 -19.20 17.82
C VAL A 271 14.59 -20.48 17.25
N GLU A 272 14.32 -21.61 17.90
CA GLU A 272 14.71 -22.94 17.41
C GLU A 272 14.12 -23.20 16.02
N GLY A 273 14.94 -23.70 15.10
CA GLY A 273 14.61 -23.91 13.69
C GLY A 273 14.75 -22.67 12.79
N TYR A 274 14.85 -21.47 13.37
CA TYR A 274 15.03 -20.23 12.61
C TYR A 274 16.36 -19.53 12.87
N GLY A 275 17.00 -19.79 14.02
CA GLY A 275 18.08 -18.93 14.50
C GLY A 275 17.53 -17.53 14.83
N GLY A 276 18.14 -16.48 14.29
CA GLY A 276 17.62 -15.12 14.40
C GLY A 276 16.39 -14.90 13.52
N VAL A 277 15.29 -14.42 14.11
CA VAL A 277 14.03 -14.19 13.39
C VAL A 277 13.49 -12.80 13.65
N ALA A 278 12.97 -12.18 12.59
CA ALA A 278 12.15 -10.98 12.62
C ALA A 278 10.74 -11.28 12.12
N VAL A 279 9.72 -10.68 12.74
CA VAL A 279 8.33 -10.75 12.27
C VAL A 279 7.79 -9.34 12.11
N GLN A 280 7.28 -9.02 10.92
CA GLN A 280 6.71 -7.72 10.57
C GLN A 280 5.20 -7.86 10.35
N GLU A 281 4.39 -6.95 10.88
CA GLU A 281 2.95 -6.85 10.56
C GLU A 281 2.75 -5.80 9.47
N CYS A 282 2.09 -6.17 8.39
CA CYS A 282 1.72 -5.24 7.32
C CYS A 282 0.37 -5.60 6.69
N LEU A 283 -0.01 -4.85 5.65
CA LEU A 283 -1.20 -5.13 4.85
C LEU A 283 -0.75 -5.61 3.46
N LEU A 284 -1.15 -6.81 3.09
CA LEU A 284 -0.94 -7.38 1.77
C LEU A 284 -2.29 -7.40 1.04
N ARG A 285 -2.48 -6.58 0.00
CA ARG A 285 -3.77 -6.46 -0.72
C ARG A 285 -4.94 -6.18 0.22
N ASP A 286 -4.77 -5.21 1.12
CA ASP A 286 -5.70 -4.84 2.19
C ASP A 286 -5.92 -5.88 3.31
N GLU A 287 -5.31 -7.05 3.22
CA GLU A 287 -5.42 -8.08 4.24
C GLU A 287 -4.27 -7.96 5.26
N PRO A 288 -4.56 -7.98 6.57
CA PRO A 288 -3.50 -8.02 7.57
C PRO A 288 -2.73 -9.32 7.45
N VAL A 289 -1.41 -9.24 7.47
CA VAL A 289 -0.49 -10.37 7.47
C VAL A 289 0.66 -10.14 8.43
N THR A 290 1.31 -11.22 8.84
CA THR A 290 2.64 -11.19 9.45
C THR A 290 3.65 -11.86 8.52
N VAL A 291 4.72 -11.14 8.19
CA VAL A 291 5.84 -11.63 7.39
C VAL A 291 6.97 -12.06 8.32
N ILE A 292 7.48 -13.26 8.13
CA ILE A 292 8.56 -13.88 8.91
C ILE A 292 9.82 -13.87 8.07
N TYR A 293 10.91 -13.38 8.66
CA TYR A 293 12.26 -13.38 8.09
C TYR A 293 13.17 -14.17 9.03
N GLY A 294 13.51 -15.40 8.63
CA GLY A 294 14.35 -16.32 9.39
C GLY A 294 15.82 -16.25 9.01
N HIS A 295 16.66 -16.90 9.83
CA HIS A 295 18.11 -17.04 9.65
C HIS A 295 18.84 -15.69 9.48
N LEU A 296 18.38 -14.68 10.22
CA LEU A 296 18.98 -13.34 10.24
C LEU A 296 20.10 -13.28 11.28
N ALA A 297 21.16 -12.51 10.98
CA ALA A 297 22.13 -12.09 11.97
C ALA A 297 21.43 -11.16 12.97
N LEU A 298 21.11 -11.64 14.17
CA LEU A 298 20.14 -10.97 15.05
C LEU A 298 20.59 -9.55 15.41
N GLU A 299 21.87 -9.34 15.67
CA GLU A 299 22.43 -8.03 16.03
C GLU A 299 22.38 -7.01 14.88
N SER A 300 22.24 -7.47 13.63
CA SER A 300 22.17 -6.59 12.45
C SER A 300 20.82 -5.91 12.25
N ILE A 301 19.78 -6.34 12.96
CA ILE A 301 18.44 -5.76 12.88
C ILE A 301 18.38 -4.53 13.79
N THR A 302 18.47 -3.34 13.21
CA THR A 302 18.55 -2.09 13.99
C THR A 302 17.20 -1.59 14.48
N ALA A 303 16.12 -1.94 13.78
CA ALA A 303 14.77 -1.52 14.14
C ALA A 303 14.30 -2.14 15.46
N GLY A 304 13.63 -1.33 16.28
CA GLY A 304 13.02 -1.75 17.53
C GLY A 304 11.66 -2.42 17.31
N VAL A 305 11.24 -3.28 18.24
CA VAL A 305 9.86 -3.80 18.24
C VAL A 305 8.88 -2.63 18.42
N GLY A 306 7.90 -2.55 17.53
CA GLY A 306 6.93 -1.44 17.42
C GLY A 306 7.31 -0.40 16.37
N GLU A 307 8.58 -0.34 15.97
CA GLU A 307 9.05 0.57 14.92
C GLU A 307 8.46 0.19 13.56
N TYR A 308 8.12 1.20 12.76
CA TYR A 308 7.62 1.01 11.41
C TYR A 308 8.79 0.94 10.44
N LEU A 309 8.87 -0.17 9.71
CA LEU A 309 9.80 -0.35 8.62
C LEU A 309 9.11 0.07 7.33
N SER A 310 9.72 1.00 6.61
CA SER A 310 9.30 1.40 5.27
C SER A 310 9.53 0.27 4.27
N LEU A 311 8.87 0.39 3.12
CA LEU A 311 9.04 -0.55 2.04
C LEU A 311 10.51 -0.61 1.58
N GLY A 312 11.07 -1.81 1.42
CA GLY A 312 12.43 -1.98 0.93
C GLY A 312 13.50 -1.51 1.93
N GLU A 313 13.10 -1.00 3.09
CA GLU A 313 14.02 -0.68 4.17
C GLU A 313 14.72 -1.95 4.63
N ARG A 314 16.01 -1.84 4.94
CA ARG A 314 16.78 -2.97 5.44
C ARG A 314 16.22 -3.42 6.80
N ILE A 315 15.80 -4.68 6.87
CA ILE A 315 15.48 -5.36 8.12
C ILE A 315 16.77 -5.77 8.83
N GLY A 316 17.71 -6.35 8.10
CA GLY A 316 18.94 -6.89 8.68
C GLY A 316 19.82 -7.57 7.63
N LEU A 317 20.77 -8.37 8.09
CA LEU A 317 21.64 -9.21 7.29
C LEU A 317 21.30 -10.68 7.52
N LEU A 318 21.55 -11.53 6.52
CA LEU A 318 21.54 -12.99 6.73
C LEU A 318 22.65 -13.41 7.70
N GLY A 319 22.33 -14.36 8.57
CA GLY A 319 23.27 -14.99 9.49
C GLY A 319 24.23 -15.92 8.75
N GLU A 320 25.48 -15.97 9.23
CA GLU A 320 26.39 -17.05 8.88
C GLU A 320 26.02 -18.31 9.68
N GLN A 321 26.44 -19.48 9.17
CA GLN A 321 26.16 -20.76 9.84
C GLN A 321 26.61 -20.71 11.31
N GLY A 322 25.66 -20.96 12.21
CA GLY A 322 25.89 -20.88 13.65
C GLY A 322 24.60 -20.57 14.41
N PRO A 323 24.67 -19.95 15.60
CA PRO A 323 23.49 -19.68 16.40
C PRO A 323 22.41 -18.88 15.66
N ASP A 324 22.79 -17.90 14.83
CA ASP A 324 21.89 -17.02 14.07
C ASP A 324 21.15 -17.72 12.94
N THR A 325 21.58 -18.92 12.56
CA THR A 325 20.88 -19.77 11.60
C THR A 325 20.39 -21.06 12.24
N ASP A 326 20.58 -21.24 13.55
CA ASP A 326 20.38 -22.53 14.25
C ASP A 326 21.19 -23.67 13.61
N ASP A 327 22.45 -23.35 13.32
CA ASP A 327 23.44 -24.16 12.60
C ASP A 327 23.03 -24.54 11.15
N GLU A 328 21.94 -23.97 10.65
CA GLU A 328 21.58 -24.10 9.25
C GLU A 328 22.50 -23.28 8.33
N ARG A 329 22.42 -23.60 7.05
CA ARG A 329 23.13 -22.93 5.95
C ARG A 329 22.68 -21.47 5.88
N LYS A 330 23.50 -20.60 5.31
CA LYS A 330 23.09 -19.23 5.01
C LYS A 330 22.02 -19.20 3.91
N HIS A 331 20.82 -18.78 4.26
CA HIS A 331 19.69 -18.62 3.37
C HIS A 331 18.63 -17.71 4.03
N LEU A 332 17.65 -17.23 3.28
CA LEU A 332 16.48 -16.56 3.85
C LEU A 332 15.33 -17.55 3.91
N HIS A 333 14.80 -17.81 5.09
CA HIS A 333 13.44 -18.36 5.22
C HIS A 333 12.45 -17.20 5.22
N LEU A 334 11.55 -17.16 4.24
CA LEU A 334 10.48 -16.17 4.14
C LEU A 334 9.13 -16.85 4.33
N GLY A 335 8.41 -16.47 5.38
CA GLY A 335 7.04 -16.94 5.64
C GLY A 335 6.04 -15.79 5.61
N ILE A 336 4.81 -16.05 5.17
CA ILE A 336 3.72 -15.05 5.23
C ILE A 336 2.49 -15.73 5.83
N HIS A 337 2.11 -15.30 7.03
CA HIS A 337 0.94 -15.83 7.74
C HIS A 337 -0.21 -14.81 7.71
N ARG A 338 -1.45 -15.29 7.53
CA ARG A 338 -2.65 -14.44 7.51
C ARG A 338 -3.01 -13.93 8.90
N GLY A 339 -3.43 -12.67 8.98
CA GLY A 339 -3.79 -12.00 10.22
C GLY A 339 -2.61 -11.32 10.91
N ARG A 340 -2.87 -10.79 12.11
CA ARG A 340 -1.91 -9.95 12.87
C ARG A 340 -1.15 -10.73 13.94
N ASN A 341 -1.50 -11.99 14.16
CA ASN A 341 -0.89 -12.80 15.20
C ASN A 341 0.50 -13.23 14.77
N VAL A 342 1.47 -13.09 15.66
CA VAL A 342 2.82 -13.62 15.44
C VAL A 342 2.76 -15.14 15.57
N VAL A 343 2.85 -15.83 14.44
CA VAL A 343 2.91 -17.30 14.34
C VAL A 343 4.27 -17.69 13.80
N LEU A 344 4.99 -18.54 14.54
CA LEU A 344 6.35 -18.97 14.21
C LEU A 344 6.42 -20.47 13.85
N ALA A 345 5.31 -21.04 13.38
CA ALA A 345 5.30 -22.44 12.97
C ALA A 345 5.94 -22.53 11.58
N GLY A 346 7.18 -23.04 11.50
CA GLY A 346 7.87 -23.29 10.22
C GLY A 346 7.31 -24.46 9.41
N TYR A 347 6.47 -25.27 10.06
CA TYR A 347 5.81 -26.43 9.46
C TYR A 347 4.35 -26.51 9.93
N ALA A 348 3.46 -26.80 8.99
CA ALA A 348 2.03 -27.04 9.20
C ALA A 348 1.76 -28.55 9.30
N THR A 349 0.92 -28.98 10.24
CA THR A 349 0.46 -30.38 10.33
C THR A 349 -0.90 -30.43 11.03
N PRO A 350 -2.00 -30.72 10.32
CA PRO A 350 -2.09 -31.29 8.97
C PRO A 350 -1.91 -30.27 7.82
N GLU A 351 -1.83 -30.75 6.57
CA GLU A 351 -1.71 -29.93 5.35
C GLU A 351 -2.76 -28.80 5.26
N ALA A 352 -3.97 -29.05 5.75
CA ALA A 352 -5.05 -28.07 5.79
C ALA A 352 -4.68 -26.77 6.51
N GLU A 353 -3.71 -26.80 7.43
CA GLU A 353 -3.23 -25.60 8.13
C GLU A 353 -2.47 -24.63 7.19
N LEU A 354 -1.95 -25.09 6.04
CA LEU A 354 -1.37 -24.22 5.00
C LEU A 354 -2.37 -23.17 4.50
N GLY A 355 -3.69 -23.41 4.66
CA GLY A 355 -4.73 -22.41 4.37
C GLY A 355 -4.61 -21.12 5.19
N SER A 356 -3.82 -21.10 6.27
CA SER A 356 -3.50 -19.89 7.05
C SER A 356 -2.25 -19.15 6.55
N TRP A 357 -1.56 -19.70 5.54
CA TRP A 357 -0.31 -19.17 5.01
C TRP A 357 -0.44 -18.76 3.54
N ILE A 358 0.29 -17.71 3.17
CA ILE A 358 0.36 -17.20 1.81
C ILE A 358 1.67 -17.71 1.20
N ASP A 359 1.60 -18.32 0.02
CA ASP A 359 2.79 -18.66 -0.75
C ASP A 359 3.56 -17.37 -1.12
N PRO A 360 4.77 -17.16 -0.57
CA PRO A 360 5.53 -15.95 -0.85
C PRO A 360 5.98 -15.87 -2.32
N GLY A 361 6.26 -17.02 -2.96
CA GLY A 361 6.71 -17.09 -4.35
C GLY A 361 5.67 -16.56 -5.33
N ILE A 362 4.39 -16.89 -5.13
CA ILE A 362 3.27 -16.34 -5.94
C ILE A 362 3.09 -14.84 -5.67
N SER A 363 3.18 -14.43 -4.41
CA SER A 363 2.95 -13.03 -4.00
C SER A 363 3.98 -12.07 -4.61
N LEU A 364 5.21 -12.54 -4.78
CA LEU A 364 6.33 -11.79 -5.34
C LEU A 364 6.35 -11.74 -6.87
N ASN A 365 5.81 -12.75 -7.55
CA ASN A 365 5.69 -12.76 -9.01
C ASN A 365 4.55 -11.85 -9.50
N ALA A 366 3.44 -11.78 -8.75
CA ALA A 366 2.32 -10.90 -9.05
C ALA A 366 2.62 -9.40 -8.86
N ALA A 367 3.76 -9.04 -8.25
CA ALA A 367 4.23 -7.66 -8.14
C ALA A 367 5.11 -7.21 -9.33
N ARG A 368 5.34 -8.11 -10.31
CA ARG A 368 6.23 -7.90 -11.47
C ARG A 368 5.49 -7.85 -12.81
N GLU A 369 4.20 -8.19 -12.83
CA GLU A 369 3.27 -8.00 -13.95
C GLU A 369 2.45 -6.73 -13.72
#